data_AF-A0AAN7LZ07-F1
#
_entry.id   AF-A0AAN7LZ07-F1
#
_cell.length_a   1.000
_cell.length_b   1.000
_cell.length_c   1.000
_cell.angle_alpha   90.00
_cell.angle_beta   90.00
_cell.angle_gamma   90.00
#
_symmetry.space_group_name_H-M   'P 1'
#
loop_
_entity.id
_entity.type
_entity.pdbx_description
1 polymer ?
#
loop_
_entity_poly.entity_id
_entity_poly.type
_entity_poly.pdbx_seq_one_letter_code
_entity_poly.pdbx_strand_id
1 'polypeptide(L)'
;MADGGGIRRAGGGSEWTPFIAMIAVDFAFAIVNIMPKKMVEEGMDHLVIIAYRQAVSTLFLAPIAWFLERNIRPKLTFRIACSLFFSGIVGALLTQFLFLVGIQYTTATFASAFINIVPVVTFIMALPFRMEQLNLHQSSGKAKAMGSLICVGGVMLLTMYRGVILSEPSHASMASHSGKISSEKRTQRWALSSLALVMGSVLWSSWFLLQSSIGRRYPCKYSSTAVMSFFGTIQSAALVTLSSGRNPSVWILRETFEIVAILFTVIPTIASAKS
;
A
#
# COMPACT_ATOMS: atom_id res chain seq x y z
N MET A 1 50.18 -25.61 4.39
CA MET A 1 50.46 -24.29 3.80
C MET A 1 49.69 -24.21 2.49
N ALA A 2 48.46 -23.70 2.46
CA ALA A 2 48.09 -22.28 2.51
C ALA A 2 48.66 -21.50 1.31
N ASP A 3 47.83 -21.28 0.28
CA ASP A 3 47.32 -19.97 -0.19
C ASP A 3 46.55 -20.23 -1.50
N GLY A 4 45.41 -19.66 -1.84
CA GLY A 4 44.70 -18.48 -1.36
C GLY A 4 43.76 -18.11 -2.49
N GLY A 5 42.46 -18.35 -2.31
CA GLY A 5 41.44 -18.08 -3.31
C GLY A 5 41.23 -16.58 -3.52
N GLY A 6 41.61 -16.06 -4.68
CA GLY A 6 41.28 -14.73 -5.14
C GLY A 6 39.91 -14.69 -5.82
N ILE A 7 38.83 -14.63 -5.04
CA ILE A 7 37.49 -14.31 -5.55
C ILE A 7 37.49 -12.85 -6.01
N ARG A 8 37.61 -12.65 -7.32
CA ARG A 8 37.13 -11.44 -7.98
C ARG A 8 35.63 -11.56 -8.19
N ARG A 9 34.85 -10.64 -7.63
CA ARG A 9 33.89 -9.83 -8.40
C ARG A 9 33.30 -8.69 -7.58
N ALA A 10 33.47 -7.52 -8.17
CA ALA A 10 32.97 -6.22 -7.74
C ALA A 10 31.43 -6.18 -7.67
N GLY A 11 30.93 -5.46 -6.68
CA GLY A 11 29.54 -5.05 -6.53
C GLY A 11 29.47 -3.73 -5.80
N GLY A 12 30.13 -2.70 -6.35
CA GLY A 12 30.05 -1.32 -5.86
C GLY A 12 28.70 -0.71 -6.19
N GLY A 13 27.69 -0.95 -5.36
CA GLY A 13 26.56 -0.04 -5.25
C GLY A 13 26.99 1.12 -4.36
N SER A 14 26.93 2.35 -4.86
CA SER A 14 27.29 3.54 -4.07
C SER A 14 26.45 3.59 -2.79
N GLU A 15 27.05 4.03 -1.68
CA GLU A 15 26.40 4.10 -0.35
C GLU A 15 25.08 4.91 -0.37
N TRP A 16 24.90 5.77 -1.37
CA TRP A 16 23.72 6.59 -1.61
C TRP A 16 22.59 5.88 -2.36
N THR A 17 22.85 4.74 -3.00
CA THR A 17 21.86 3.95 -3.74
C THR A 17 20.59 3.64 -2.92
N PRO A 18 20.67 3.14 -1.67
CA PRO A 18 19.48 2.88 -0.85
C PRO A 18 18.72 4.16 -0.47
N PHE A 19 19.43 5.27 -0.24
CA PHE A 19 18.80 6.55 0.10
C PHE A 19 18.02 7.14 -1.07
N ILE A 20 18.62 7.15 -2.26
CA ILE A 20 17.98 7.59 -3.51
C ILE A 20 16.78 6.68 -3.83
N ALA A 21 16.92 5.36 -3.62
CA ALA A 21 15.82 4.42 -3.81
C ALA A 21 14.65 4.69 -2.85
N MET A 22 14.93 4.96 -1.57
CA MET A 22 13.90 5.30 -0.58
C MET A 22 13.14 6.57 -0.95
N ILE A 23 13.84 7.65 -1.30
CA ILE A 23 13.22 8.90 -1.74
C ILE A 23 12.36 8.69 -2.99
N ALA A 24 12.85 7.92 -3.96
CA ALA A 24 12.10 7.63 -5.18
C ALA A 24 10.83 6.84 -4.89
N VAL A 25 10.88 5.88 -3.95
CA VAL A 25 9.70 5.12 -3.51
C VAL A 25 8.70 6.02 -2.80
N ASP A 26 9.14 6.86 -1.86
CA ASP A 26 8.26 7.77 -1.12
C ASP A 26 7.57 8.77 -2.06
N PHE A 27 8.31 9.31 -3.03
CA PHE A 27 7.76 10.19 -4.05
C PHE A 27 6.73 9.47 -4.92
N ALA A 28 7.01 8.23 -5.34
CA ALA A 28 6.08 7.43 -6.11
C ALA A 28 4.80 7.09 -5.30
N PHE A 29 4.93 6.81 -4.01
CA PHE A 29 3.79 6.62 -3.10
C PHE A 29 2.95 7.89 -2.95
N ALA A 30 3.57 9.06 -2.83
CA ALA A 30 2.85 10.33 -2.75
C ALA A 30 1.98 10.55 -4.00
N ILE A 31 2.55 10.33 -5.19
CA ILE A 31 1.83 10.47 -6.45
C ILE A 31 0.63 9.50 -6.53
N VAL A 32 0.82 8.25 -6.13
CA VAL A 32 -0.24 7.23 -6.14
C VAL A 32 -1.34 7.47 -5.12
N ASN A 33 -1.13 8.30 -4.11
CA ASN A 33 -2.19 8.70 -3.17
C ASN A 33 -2.93 9.97 -3.64
N ILE A 34 -2.26 10.89 -4.33
CA ILE A 34 -2.86 12.16 -4.78
C ILE A 34 -3.78 11.96 -5.99
N MET A 35 -3.36 11.16 -6.98
CA MET A 35 -4.12 11.01 -8.22
C MET A 35 -5.48 10.32 -8.07
N PRO A 36 -5.60 9.19 -7.32
CA PRO A 36 -6.90 8.60 -7.03
C PRO A 36 -7.84 9.53 -6.27
N LYS A 37 -7.30 10.37 -5.38
CA LYS A 37 -8.11 11.36 -4.67
C LYS A 37 -8.77 12.33 -5.64
N LYS A 38 -8.00 12.86 -6.60
CA LYS A 38 -8.53 13.75 -7.63
C LYS A 38 -9.56 13.06 -8.53
N MET A 39 -9.34 11.80 -8.91
CA MET A 39 -10.32 11.01 -9.68
C MET A 39 -11.64 10.81 -8.94
N VAL A 40 -11.58 10.57 -7.63
CA VAL A 40 -12.77 10.45 -6.78
C VAL A 40 -13.52 11.78 -6.69
N GLU A 41 -12.80 12.90 -6.61
CA GLU A 41 -13.39 14.25 -6.63
C GLU A 41 -14.07 14.58 -7.97
N GLU A 42 -13.55 14.06 -9.08
CA GLU A 42 -14.15 14.12 -10.43
C GLU A 42 -15.35 13.15 -10.60
N GLY A 43 -15.65 12.33 -9.59
CA GLY A 43 -16.84 11.48 -9.54
C GLY A 43 -16.64 10.04 -9.98
N MET A 44 -15.39 9.59 -10.17
CA MET A 44 -15.10 8.18 -10.44
C MET A 44 -15.42 7.30 -9.22
N ASP A 45 -15.93 6.10 -9.47
CA ASP A 45 -16.16 5.10 -8.43
C ASP A 45 -14.84 4.56 -7.88
N HIS A 46 -14.72 4.50 -6.54
CA HIS A 46 -13.51 4.04 -5.85
C HIS A 46 -13.10 2.62 -6.27
N LEU A 47 -14.05 1.71 -6.49
CA LEU A 47 -13.77 0.32 -6.86
C LEU A 47 -13.27 0.21 -8.30
N VAL A 48 -13.72 1.09 -9.19
CA VAL A 48 -13.21 1.17 -10.58
C VAL A 48 -11.76 1.63 -10.60
N ILE A 49 -11.41 2.64 -9.81
CA ILE A 49 -10.01 3.08 -9.68
C ILE A 49 -9.12 1.94 -9.18
N ILE A 50 -9.58 1.20 -8.17
CA ILE A 50 -8.87 0.03 -7.62
C ILE A 50 -8.72 -1.07 -8.69
N ALA A 51 -9.79 -1.36 -9.44
CA ALA A 51 -9.76 -2.36 -10.50
C ALA A 51 -8.75 -2.02 -11.60
N TYR A 52 -8.74 -0.76 -12.06
CA TYR A 52 -7.77 -0.29 -13.05
C TYR A 52 -6.34 -0.37 -12.52
N ARG A 53 -6.07 0.17 -11.32
CA ARG A 53 -4.75 0.10 -10.70
C ARG A 53 -4.23 -1.33 -10.62
N GLN A 54 -5.08 -2.26 -10.21
CA GLN A 54 -4.69 -3.65 -10.07
C GLN A 54 -4.52 -4.36 -11.42
N ALA A 55 -5.33 -4.01 -12.42
CA ALA A 55 -5.22 -4.53 -13.78
C ALA A 55 -3.88 -4.11 -14.41
N VAL A 56 -3.52 -2.83 -14.30
CA VAL A 56 -2.26 -2.33 -14.83
C VAL A 56 -1.07 -2.92 -14.08
N SER A 57 -1.14 -3.00 -12.74
CA SER A 57 -0.15 -3.73 -11.94
C SER A 57 0.09 -5.15 -12.46
N THR A 58 -0.99 -5.90 -12.72
CA THR A 58 -0.91 -7.26 -13.27
C THR A 58 -0.29 -7.28 -14.67
N LEU A 59 -0.70 -6.38 -15.55
CA LEU A 59 -0.23 -6.32 -16.93
C LEU A 59 1.27 -6.08 -17.05
N PHE A 60 1.84 -5.28 -16.14
CA PHE A 60 3.28 -4.99 -16.12
C PHE A 60 4.07 -6.02 -15.31
N LEU A 61 3.57 -6.47 -14.15
CA LEU A 61 4.26 -7.47 -13.34
C LEU A 61 4.24 -8.86 -13.97
N ALA A 62 3.20 -9.24 -14.72
CA ALA A 62 3.10 -10.55 -15.35
C ALA A 62 4.27 -10.84 -16.32
N PRO A 63 4.62 -9.98 -17.30
CA PRO A 63 5.77 -10.21 -18.17
C PRO A 63 7.09 -10.13 -17.39
N ILE A 64 7.26 -9.20 -16.47
CA ILE A 64 8.47 -9.09 -15.63
C ILE A 64 8.67 -10.38 -14.82
N ALA A 65 7.62 -10.86 -14.16
CA ALA A 65 7.66 -12.10 -13.40
C ALA A 65 7.87 -13.32 -14.29
N TRP A 66 7.41 -13.29 -15.55
CA TRP A 66 7.68 -14.36 -16.50
C TRP A 66 9.13 -14.34 -16.95
N PHE A 67 9.71 -13.19 -17.27
CA PHE A 67 11.12 -13.12 -17.70
C PHE A 67 12.12 -13.37 -16.57
N LEU A 68 11.94 -12.74 -15.40
CA LEU A 68 12.91 -12.80 -14.30
C LEU A 68 12.83 -14.11 -13.49
N GLU A 69 11.62 -14.65 -13.29
CA GLU A 69 11.41 -15.78 -12.37
C GLU A 69 11.06 -17.09 -13.10
N ARG A 70 11.02 -17.10 -14.45
CA ARG A 70 10.67 -18.28 -15.28
C ARG A 70 11.38 -19.56 -14.87
N ASN A 71 12.67 -19.47 -14.52
CA ASN A 71 13.51 -20.63 -14.21
C ASN A 71 13.49 -21.01 -12.71
N ILE A 72 12.92 -20.18 -11.85
CA ILE A 72 12.96 -20.32 -10.39
C ILE A 72 11.56 -20.58 -9.81
N ARG A 73 10.50 -20.35 -10.61
CA ARG A 73 9.09 -20.46 -10.22
C ARG A 73 8.77 -21.84 -9.61
N PRO A 74 8.44 -21.90 -8.31
CA PRO A 74 7.84 -23.09 -7.72
C PRO A 74 6.45 -23.32 -8.32
N LYS A 75 5.98 -24.58 -8.30
CA LYS A 75 4.60 -24.91 -8.67
C LYS A 75 3.63 -24.15 -7.76
N LEU A 76 2.67 -23.45 -8.36
CA LEU A 76 1.65 -22.71 -7.62
C LEU A 76 0.63 -23.70 -7.05
N THR A 77 0.84 -24.14 -5.81
CA THR A 77 -0.09 -25.04 -5.11
C THR A 77 -1.41 -24.32 -4.83
N PHE A 78 -2.55 -25.04 -4.89
CA PHE A 78 -3.88 -24.51 -4.58
C PHE A 78 -3.94 -23.74 -3.25
N ARG A 79 -3.24 -24.24 -2.21
CA ARG A 79 -3.14 -23.56 -0.91
C ARG A 79 -2.51 -22.17 -1.00
N ILE A 80 -1.48 -22.00 -1.83
CA ILE A 80 -0.81 -20.71 -2.05
C ILE A 80 -1.73 -19.79 -2.87
N ALA A 81 -2.37 -20.32 -3.90
CA ALA A 81 -3.36 -19.58 -4.69
C ALA A 81 -4.50 -19.03 -3.83
N CYS A 82 -5.02 -19.86 -2.93
CA CYS A 82 -6.06 -19.47 -1.97
C CYS A 82 -5.57 -18.39 -0.99
N SER A 83 -4.36 -18.52 -0.44
CA SER A 83 -3.75 -17.46 0.39
C SER A 83 -3.56 -16.15 -0.39
N LEU A 84 -3.16 -16.21 -1.66
CA LEU A 84 -3.03 -15.04 -2.53
C LEU A 84 -4.37 -14.40 -2.88
N PHE A 85 -5.42 -15.21 -3.05
CA PHE A 85 -6.78 -14.72 -3.25
C PHE A 85 -7.28 -13.93 -2.04
N PHE A 86 -7.13 -14.47 -0.82
CA PHE A 86 -7.48 -13.76 0.41
C PHE A 86 -6.59 -12.52 0.63
N SER A 87 -5.30 -12.61 0.30
CA SER A 87 -4.40 -11.45 0.30
C SER A 87 -4.85 -10.37 -0.69
N GLY A 88 -5.44 -10.74 -1.83
CA GLY A 88 -6.07 -9.81 -2.76
C GLY A 88 -7.26 -9.09 -2.14
N ILE A 89 -8.14 -9.82 -1.44
CA ILE A 89 -9.30 -9.20 -0.76
C ILE A 89 -8.83 -8.20 0.29
N VAL A 90 -7.94 -8.64 1.19
CA VAL A 90 -7.51 -7.82 2.33
C VAL A 90 -6.66 -6.65 1.86
N GLY A 91 -5.64 -6.92 1.05
CA GLY A 91 -4.64 -5.95 0.65
C GLY A 91 -5.00 -5.13 -0.57
N ALA A 92 -5.30 -5.80 -1.69
CA ALA A 92 -5.56 -5.12 -2.96
C ALA A 92 -6.92 -4.40 -2.95
N LEU A 93 -7.94 -4.99 -2.33
CA LEU A 93 -9.30 -4.46 -2.38
C LEU A 93 -9.67 -3.65 -1.14
N LEU A 94 -9.79 -4.29 0.03
CA LEU A 94 -10.43 -3.69 1.20
C LEU A 94 -9.57 -2.58 1.81
N THR A 95 -8.25 -2.80 1.90
CA THR A 95 -7.31 -1.77 2.38
C THR A 95 -7.33 -0.54 1.47
N GLN A 96 -7.25 -0.74 0.14
CA GLN A 96 -7.28 0.39 -0.80
C GLN A 96 -8.61 1.12 -0.77
N PHE A 97 -9.73 0.39 -0.73
CA PHE A 97 -11.06 0.96 -0.66
C PHE A 97 -11.26 1.81 0.60
N LEU A 98 -10.92 1.27 1.78
CA LEU A 98 -11.04 2.01 3.04
C LEU A 98 -10.10 3.21 3.10
N PHE A 99 -8.91 3.09 2.52
CA PHE A 99 -7.98 4.21 2.41
C PHE A 99 -8.55 5.32 1.52
N LEU A 100 -9.07 4.97 0.33
CA LEU A 100 -9.70 5.89 -0.60
C LEU A 100 -10.92 6.61 0.01
N VAL A 101 -11.79 5.87 0.72
CA VAL A 101 -12.91 6.44 1.47
C VAL A 101 -12.42 7.36 2.59
N GLY A 102 -11.36 6.95 3.29
CA GLY A 102 -10.76 7.72 4.39
C GLY A 102 -10.19 9.07 3.95
N ILE A 103 -9.50 9.11 2.80
CA ILE A 103 -8.90 10.35 2.27
C ILE A 103 -9.92 11.29 1.61
N GLN A 104 -11.11 10.81 1.30
CA GLN A 104 -12.17 11.60 0.66
C GLN A 104 -12.63 12.79 1.53
N TYR A 105 -12.70 12.60 2.85
CA TYR A 105 -13.16 13.64 3.78
C TYR A 105 -12.09 14.12 4.77
N THR A 106 -10.83 13.68 4.60
CA THR A 106 -9.71 14.04 5.47
C THR A 106 -8.57 14.70 4.70
N THR A 107 -7.67 15.36 5.44
CA THR A 107 -6.48 15.99 4.85
C THR A 107 -5.40 14.96 4.54
N ALA A 108 -4.51 15.28 3.60
CA ALA A 108 -3.35 14.42 3.29
C ALA A 108 -2.49 14.17 4.54
N THR A 109 -2.36 15.18 5.41
CA THR A 109 -1.69 15.08 6.71
C THR A 109 -2.34 14.04 7.61
N PHE A 110 -3.66 14.06 7.75
CA PHE A 110 -4.39 13.11 8.59
C PHE A 110 -4.20 11.68 8.08
N ALA A 111 -4.33 11.47 6.76
CA ALA A 111 -4.05 10.18 6.12
C ALA A 111 -2.60 9.72 6.33
N SER A 112 -1.61 10.62 6.20
CA SER A 112 -0.19 10.30 6.40
C SER A 112 0.11 9.78 7.81
N ALA A 113 -0.57 10.29 8.83
CA ALA A 113 -0.41 9.81 10.21
C ALA A 113 -0.78 8.33 10.34
N PHE A 114 -1.85 7.90 9.66
CA PHE A 114 -2.26 6.49 9.63
C PHE A 114 -1.27 5.60 8.90
N ILE A 115 -0.72 6.04 7.76
CA ILE A 115 0.34 5.32 7.04
C ILE A 115 1.54 5.06 7.97
N ASN A 116 1.92 6.05 8.77
CA ASN A 116 3.05 5.93 9.71
C ASN A 116 2.77 5.06 10.94
N ILE A 117 1.49 4.79 11.24
CA ILE A 117 1.09 3.86 12.30
C ILE A 117 1.13 2.40 11.81
N VAL A 118 1.05 2.15 10.49
CA VAL A 118 1.05 0.79 9.92
C VAL A 118 2.27 -0.03 10.38
N PRO A 119 3.52 0.47 10.37
CA PRO A 119 4.66 -0.29 10.91
C PRO A 119 4.53 -0.63 12.39
N VAL A 120 3.97 0.27 13.22
CA VAL A 120 3.71 0.00 14.66
C VAL A 120 2.71 -1.13 14.83
N VAL A 121 1.57 -1.02 14.14
CA VAL A 121 0.49 -2.01 14.23
C VAL A 121 0.95 -3.35 13.66
N THR A 122 1.73 -3.33 12.59
CA THR A 122 2.36 -4.53 12.01
C THR A 122 3.27 -5.21 13.03
N PHE A 123 4.12 -4.45 13.73
CA PHE A 123 4.99 -4.99 14.76
C PHE A 123 4.19 -5.62 15.91
N ILE A 124 3.18 -4.92 16.43
CA ILE A 124 2.31 -5.43 17.51
C ILE A 124 1.60 -6.72 17.07
N MET A 125 1.07 -6.75 15.84
CA MET A 125 0.41 -7.91 15.27
C MET A 125 1.39 -9.05 14.98
N ALA A 126 2.66 -8.76 14.67
CA ALA A 126 3.68 -9.78 14.39
C ALA A 126 4.03 -10.62 15.64
N LEU A 127 3.93 -10.05 16.84
CA LEU A 127 4.25 -10.69 18.11
C LEU A 127 3.46 -11.99 18.36
N PRO A 128 2.11 -12.01 18.31
CA PRO A 128 1.34 -13.25 18.48
C PRO A 128 1.53 -14.26 17.35
N PHE A 129 1.80 -13.82 16.11
CA PHE A 129 2.02 -14.73 14.97
C PHE A 129 3.41 -15.38 14.95
N ARG A 130 4.31 -15.02 15.89
CA ARG A 130 5.65 -15.60 16.04
C ARG A 130 6.49 -15.58 14.75
N MET A 131 6.17 -14.65 13.84
CA MET A 131 6.83 -14.56 12.54
C MET A 131 8.21 -13.92 12.65
N GLU A 132 8.42 -13.13 13.67
CA GLU A 132 9.72 -12.63 14.10
C GLU A 132 10.19 -13.50 15.27
N GLN A 133 11.34 -14.17 15.14
CA GLN A 133 12.00 -14.83 16.27
C GLN A 133 12.60 -13.77 17.19
N LEU A 134 11.76 -12.90 17.75
CA LEU A 134 12.15 -12.07 18.87
C LEU A 134 12.19 -13.02 20.05
N ASN A 135 13.40 -13.45 20.39
CA ASN A 135 13.64 -14.14 21.64
C ASN A 135 13.45 -13.11 22.76
N LEU A 136 12.19 -12.78 23.07
CA LEU A 136 11.78 -11.77 24.07
C LEU A 136 12.21 -12.16 25.48
N HIS A 137 12.66 -13.40 25.65
CA HIS A 137 13.29 -13.88 26.87
C HIS A 137 14.73 -13.35 27.03
N GLN A 138 15.45 -13.09 25.93
CA GLN A 138 16.76 -12.47 25.95
C GLN A 138 16.65 -10.94 25.96
N SER A 139 17.51 -10.30 26.77
CA SER A 139 17.61 -8.84 26.87
C SER A 139 17.85 -8.16 25.51
N SER A 140 18.60 -8.82 24.61
CA SER A 140 18.83 -8.36 23.23
C SER A 140 17.54 -8.28 22.38
N GLY A 141 16.63 -9.26 22.53
CA GLY A 141 15.34 -9.26 21.84
C GLY A 141 14.41 -8.15 22.34
N LYS A 142 14.41 -7.89 23.65
CA LYS A 142 13.67 -6.78 24.27
C LYS A 142 14.22 -5.42 23.80
N ALA A 143 15.54 -5.26 23.76
CA ALA A 143 16.18 -4.03 23.29
C ALA A 143 15.88 -3.74 21.81
N LYS A 144 15.91 -4.76 20.95
CA LYS A 144 15.58 -4.62 19.52
C LYS A 144 14.12 -4.23 19.29
N ALA A 145 13.20 -4.83 20.06
CA ALA A 145 11.78 -4.46 20.06
C ALA A 145 11.55 -3.02 20.52
N MET A 146 12.18 -2.63 21.64
CA MET A 146 12.03 -1.29 22.21
C MET A 146 12.65 -0.22 21.32
N GLY A 147 13.80 -0.50 20.70
CA GLY A 147 14.42 0.38 19.72
C GLY A 147 13.56 0.60 18.47
N SER A 148 12.90 -0.47 17.98
CA SER A 148 11.92 -0.35 16.89
C SER A 148 10.73 0.51 17.29
N LEU A 149 10.13 0.27 18.47
CA LEU A 149 8.99 1.06 18.97
C LEU A 149 9.35 2.54 19.17
N ILE A 150 10.53 2.83 19.71
CA ILE A 150 11.02 4.21 19.88
C ILE A 150 11.28 4.86 18.52
N CYS A 151 11.87 4.15 17.57
CA CYS A 151 12.11 4.67 16.22
C CYS A 151 10.80 4.99 15.50
N VAL A 152 9.83 4.07 15.50
CA VAL A 152 8.53 4.29 14.85
C VAL A 152 7.72 5.35 15.58
N GLY A 153 7.76 5.39 16.92
CA GLY A 153 7.17 6.48 17.71
C GLY A 153 7.80 7.84 17.40
N GLY A 154 9.11 7.90 17.16
CA GLY A 154 9.82 9.09 16.72
C GLY A 154 9.40 9.58 15.34
N VAL A 155 9.24 8.66 14.37
CA VAL A 155 8.72 8.97 13.03
C VAL A 155 7.27 9.47 13.10
N MET A 156 6.45 8.88 13.97
CA MET A 156 5.07 9.33 14.21
C MET A 156 5.03 10.75 14.77
N LEU A 157 5.80 11.05 15.83
CA LEU A 157 5.88 12.37 16.43
C LEU A 157 6.38 13.41 15.42
N LEU A 158 7.41 13.09 14.63
CA LEU A 158 7.95 13.98 13.60
C LEU A 158 6.93 14.28 12.51
N THR A 159 6.15 13.27 12.09
CA THR A 159 5.12 13.44 11.06
C THR A 159 3.91 14.22 11.59
N MET A 160 3.48 13.96 12.82
CA MET A 160 2.44 14.77 13.46
C MET A 160 2.91 16.22 13.64
N TYR A 161 4.17 16.44 14.03
CA TYR A 161 4.74 17.77 14.21
C TYR A 161 4.82 18.54 12.89
N ARG A 162 5.41 17.96 11.83
CA ARG A 162 5.46 18.60 10.51
C ARG A 162 4.07 18.75 9.89
N GLY A 163 3.18 17.79 10.13
CA GLY A 163 1.80 17.82 9.67
C GLY A 163 0.98 18.95 10.27
N VAL A 164 1.12 19.18 11.59
CA VAL A 164 0.49 20.30 12.30
C VAL A 164 1.09 21.63 11.86
N ILE A 165 2.41 21.71 11.64
CA ILE A 165 3.07 22.93 11.16
C ILE A 165 2.61 23.31 9.73
N LEU A 166 2.32 22.33 8.87
CA LEU A 166 1.75 22.57 7.54
C LEU A 166 0.24 22.92 7.58
N SER A 167 -0.41 22.82 8.74
CA SER A 167 -1.84 23.07 8.94
C SER A 167 -2.14 24.43 9.61
N GLU A 168 -1.14 25.23 9.98
CA GLU A 168 -1.37 26.61 10.41
C GLU A 168 -1.70 27.54 9.21
N PRO A 169 -2.58 28.53 9.40
CA PRO A 169 -3.59 28.89 8.41
C PRO A 169 -3.12 29.98 7.47
N SER A 170 -2.77 29.63 6.24
CA SER A 170 -2.67 30.61 5.16
C SER A 170 -3.57 30.34 3.95
N HIS A 171 -4.36 29.26 3.94
CA HIS A 171 -5.42 29.06 2.95
C HIS A 171 -6.62 28.29 3.52
N ALA A 172 -7.31 28.90 4.48
CA ALA A 172 -8.74 28.62 4.73
C ALA A 172 -9.62 29.36 3.68
N SER A 173 -9.16 29.42 2.43
CA SER A 173 -9.73 30.23 1.36
C SER A 173 -9.57 29.53 0.01
N MET A 174 -10.14 28.32 -0.11
CA MET A 174 -10.77 27.89 -1.36
C MET A 174 -12.11 27.26 -1.02
N ALA A 175 -13.13 28.13 -1.00
CA ALA A 175 -14.50 27.75 -1.14
C ALA A 175 -14.77 27.29 -2.57
N SER A 176 -15.57 26.23 -2.75
CA SER A 176 -16.63 26.26 -3.75
C SER A 176 -17.64 25.13 -3.54
N HIS A 177 -18.87 25.54 -3.21
CA HIS A 177 -20.14 24.89 -3.53
C HIS A 177 -20.39 23.45 -3.06
N SER A 178 -20.88 23.30 -1.83
CA SER A 178 -21.84 22.23 -1.50
C SER A 178 -22.69 22.69 -0.33
N GLY A 179 -24.02 22.62 -0.47
CA GLY A 179 -25.01 23.33 0.35
C GLY A 179 -24.93 23.10 1.86
N LYS A 180 -25.77 23.84 2.61
CA LYS A 180 -25.93 23.80 4.07
C LYS A 180 -25.93 22.36 4.64
N ILE A 181 -24.76 21.80 4.91
CA ILE A 181 -24.60 20.52 5.61
C ILE A 181 -24.59 20.88 7.10
N SER A 182 -25.54 20.33 7.85
CA SER A 182 -25.62 20.51 9.31
C SER A 182 -24.31 20.07 9.98
N SER A 183 -23.96 20.74 11.09
CA SER A 183 -22.74 20.44 11.86
C SER A 183 -22.64 18.94 12.21
N GLU A 184 -23.76 18.30 12.53
CA GLU A 184 -23.87 16.86 12.81
C GLU A 184 -23.41 15.97 11.64
N LYS A 185 -23.84 16.29 10.40
CA LYS A 185 -23.44 15.53 9.20
C LYS A 185 -21.96 15.69 8.90
N ARG A 186 -21.36 16.84 9.24
CA ARG A 186 -19.91 17.06 9.11
C ARG A 186 -19.14 16.18 10.10
N THR A 187 -19.54 16.17 11.37
CA THR A 187 -18.94 15.34 12.42
C THR A 187 -19.06 13.84 12.09
N GLN A 188 -20.22 13.40 11.61
CA GLN A 188 -20.44 12.00 11.23
C GLN A 188 -19.52 11.56 10.08
N ARG A 189 -19.34 12.39 9.04
CA ARG A 189 -18.43 12.09 7.91
C ARG A 189 -16.96 12.04 8.35
N TRP A 190 -16.56 12.93 9.25
CA TRP A 190 -15.21 12.94 9.83
C TRP A 190 -14.94 11.70 10.69
N ALA A 191 -15.92 11.29 11.49
CA ALA A 191 -15.85 10.07 12.29
C ALA A 191 -15.79 8.80 11.42
N LEU A 192 -16.62 8.73 10.36
CA LEU A 192 -16.61 7.62 9.41
C LEU A 192 -15.25 7.48 8.71
N SER A 193 -14.62 8.60 8.37
CA SER A 193 -13.31 8.62 7.70
C SER A 193 -12.18 8.21 8.64
N SER A 194 -12.24 8.67 9.88
CA SER A 194 -11.32 8.22 10.94
C SER A 194 -11.41 6.72 11.16
N LEU A 195 -12.63 6.19 11.26
CA LEU A 195 -12.87 4.75 11.42
C LEU A 195 -12.38 3.95 10.20
N ALA A 196 -12.63 4.45 8.99
CA ALA A 196 -12.16 3.83 7.76
C ALA A 196 -10.62 3.77 7.70
N LEU A 197 -9.93 4.85 8.09
CA LEU A 197 -8.46 4.88 8.11
C LEU A 197 -7.86 3.98 9.20
N VAL A 198 -8.47 3.89 10.38
CA VAL A 198 -8.07 2.93 11.44
C VAL A 198 -8.20 1.50 10.92
N MET A 199 -9.38 1.16 10.39
CA MET A 199 -9.65 -0.16 9.81
C MET A 199 -8.68 -0.48 8.66
N GLY A 200 -8.46 0.48 7.77
CA GLY A 200 -7.50 0.39 6.67
C GLY A 200 -6.07 0.13 7.16
N SER A 201 -5.64 0.80 8.24
CA SER A 201 -4.29 0.62 8.81
C SER A 201 -4.09 -0.77 9.40
N VAL A 202 -5.11 -1.31 10.09
CA VAL A 202 -5.09 -2.67 10.64
C VAL A 202 -5.07 -3.72 9.53
N LEU A 203 -5.87 -3.52 8.48
CA LEU A 203 -5.91 -4.41 7.32
C LEU A 203 -4.60 -4.36 6.53
N TRP A 204 -4.02 -3.17 6.36
CA TRP A 204 -2.72 -3.03 5.71
C TRP A 204 -1.61 -3.75 6.49
N SER A 205 -1.61 -3.60 7.82
CA SER A 205 -0.67 -4.30 8.70
C SER A 205 -0.84 -5.82 8.61
N SER A 206 -2.09 -6.29 8.60
CA SER A 206 -2.42 -7.71 8.44
C SER A 206 -1.99 -8.24 7.07
N TRP A 207 -2.13 -7.43 6.02
CA TRP A 207 -1.68 -7.76 4.68
C TRP A 207 -0.15 -7.90 4.60
N PHE A 208 0.63 -7.00 5.22
CA PHE A 208 2.09 -7.14 5.28
C PHE A 208 2.52 -8.46 5.95
N LEU A 209 1.85 -8.86 7.03
CA LEU A 209 2.10 -10.15 7.69
C LEU A 209 1.76 -11.32 6.77
N LEU A 210 0.60 -11.30 6.12
CA LEU A 210 0.19 -12.33 5.15
C LEU A 210 1.22 -12.45 4.02
N GLN A 211 1.65 -11.33 3.46
CA GLN A 211 2.60 -11.29 2.36
C GLN A 211 3.99 -11.76 2.77
N SER A 212 4.43 -11.45 3.99
CA SER A 212 5.64 -12.02 4.59
C SER A 212 5.55 -13.54 4.75
N SER A 213 4.41 -14.07 5.21
CA SER A 213 4.17 -15.51 5.31
C SER A 213 4.20 -16.22 3.96
N ILE A 214 3.55 -15.61 2.96
CA ILE A 214 3.53 -16.12 1.58
C ILE A 214 4.93 -16.09 0.99
N GLY A 215 5.68 -15.00 1.18
CA GLY A 215 7.06 -14.85 0.70
C GLY A 215 8.02 -15.90 1.26
N ARG A 216 7.81 -16.37 2.51
CA ARG A 216 8.56 -17.51 3.06
C ARG A 216 8.28 -18.84 2.37
N ARG A 217 7.07 -19.03 1.84
CA ARG A 217 6.64 -20.26 1.15
C ARG A 217 6.84 -20.21 -0.37
N TYR A 218 6.85 -19.00 -0.93
CA TYR A 218 6.96 -18.73 -2.35
C TYR A 218 7.93 -17.56 -2.57
N PRO A 219 9.23 -17.82 -2.77
CA PRO A 219 10.27 -16.79 -2.83
C PRO A 219 10.24 -15.91 -4.09
N CYS A 220 9.28 -16.14 -5.00
CA CYS A 220 9.08 -15.36 -6.22
C CYS A 220 8.16 -14.17 -5.98
N LYS A 221 8.74 -13.04 -5.55
CA LYS A 221 8.02 -11.81 -5.14
C LYS A 221 7.22 -11.19 -6.28
N TYR A 222 7.76 -11.17 -7.50
CA TYR A 222 7.08 -10.56 -8.65
C TYR A 222 5.87 -11.41 -9.06
N SER A 223 6.03 -12.73 -9.15
CA SER A 223 4.94 -13.65 -9.49
C SER A 223 3.86 -13.67 -8.42
N SER A 224 4.23 -13.65 -7.13
CA SER A 224 3.26 -13.57 -6.02
C SER A 224 2.42 -12.30 -6.12
N THR A 225 3.05 -11.15 -6.34
CA THR A 225 2.37 -9.86 -6.46
C THR A 225 1.52 -9.80 -7.72
N ALA A 226 1.98 -10.37 -8.84
CA ALA A 226 1.20 -10.45 -10.08
C ALA A 226 -0.08 -11.28 -9.92
N VAL A 227 -0.01 -12.44 -9.25
CA VAL A 227 -1.17 -13.32 -9.02
C VAL A 227 -2.14 -12.69 -8.03
N MET A 228 -1.64 -12.10 -6.94
CA MET A 228 -2.47 -11.32 -6.01
C MET A 228 -3.16 -10.16 -6.72
N SER A 229 -2.42 -9.47 -7.60
CA SER A 229 -2.97 -8.38 -8.42
C SER A 229 -4.09 -8.88 -9.30
N PHE A 230 -3.86 -9.97 -10.02
CA PHE A 230 -4.88 -10.57 -10.89
C PHE A 230 -6.17 -10.89 -10.12
N PHE A 231 -6.06 -11.51 -8.93
CA PHE A 231 -7.23 -11.75 -8.10
C PHE A 231 -7.89 -10.46 -7.60
N GLY A 232 -7.12 -9.45 -7.21
CA GLY A 232 -7.64 -8.15 -6.81
C GLY A 232 -8.41 -7.46 -7.93
N THR A 233 -7.95 -7.53 -9.18
CA THR A 233 -8.68 -7.03 -10.36
C THR A 233 -10.02 -7.74 -10.53
N ILE A 234 -10.04 -9.07 -10.45
CA ILE A 234 -11.28 -9.85 -10.58
C ILE A 234 -12.25 -9.50 -9.46
N GLN A 235 -11.77 -9.43 -8.22
CA GLN A 235 -12.59 -9.15 -7.03
C GLN A 235 -13.18 -7.74 -7.08
N SER A 236 -12.39 -6.73 -7.46
CA SER A 236 -12.86 -5.35 -7.60
C SER A 236 -13.84 -5.20 -8.77
N ALA A 237 -13.53 -5.77 -9.93
CA ALA A 237 -14.43 -5.75 -11.08
C ALA A 237 -15.76 -6.47 -10.80
N ALA A 238 -15.72 -7.60 -10.08
CA ALA A 238 -16.92 -8.29 -9.63
C ALA A 238 -17.75 -7.40 -8.71
N LEU A 239 -17.13 -6.78 -7.69
CA LEU A 239 -17.86 -5.89 -6.78
C LEU A 239 -18.47 -4.68 -7.48
N VAL A 240 -17.77 -4.02 -8.40
CA VAL A 240 -18.33 -2.94 -9.24
C VAL A 240 -19.55 -3.44 -10.01
N THR A 241 -19.44 -4.61 -10.62
CA THR A 241 -20.51 -5.18 -11.43
C THR A 241 -21.75 -5.49 -10.59
N LEU A 242 -21.57 -5.97 -9.36
CA LEU A 242 -22.64 -6.21 -8.40
C LEU A 242 -23.24 -4.91 -7.85
N SER A 243 -22.43 -3.91 -7.50
CA SER A 243 -22.89 -2.66 -6.88
C SER A 243 -23.58 -1.71 -7.88
N SER A 244 -23.10 -1.67 -9.12
CA SER A 244 -23.56 -0.73 -10.14
C SER A 244 -24.59 -1.35 -11.11
N GLY A 245 -25.09 -2.56 -10.83
CA GLY A 245 -26.14 -3.19 -11.64
C GLY A 245 -25.73 -3.48 -13.09
N ARG A 246 -24.45 -3.83 -13.33
CA ARG A 246 -23.86 -4.07 -14.67
C ARG A 246 -23.87 -2.86 -15.62
N ASN A 247 -24.00 -1.63 -15.11
CA ASN A 247 -23.93 -0.43 -15.94
C ASN A 247 -22.51 -0.22 -16.51
N PRO A 248 -22.31 -0.30 -17.84
CA PRO A 248 -20.97 -0.14 -18.43
C PRO A 248 -20.47 1.30 -18.36
N SER A 249 -21.36 2.27 -18.13
CA SER A 249 -21.03 3.69 -18.04
C SER A 249 -20.09 4.05 -16.89
N VAL A 250 -20.01 3.20 -15.85
CA VAL A 250 -19.12 3.40 -14.70
C VAL A 250 -17.65 3.11 -15.05
N TRP A 251 -17.41 2.34 -16.12
CA TRP A 251 -16.07 2.00 -16.63
C TRP A 251 -15.57 2.97 -17.70
N ILE A 252 -16.37 3.95 -18.10
CA ILE A 252 -15.96 4.90 -19.15
C ILE A 252 -15.02 5.92 -18.51
N LEU A 253 -13.76 5.89 -18.93
CA LEU A 253 -12.78 6.94 -18.65
C LEU A 253 -13.15 8.17 -19.48
N ARG A 254 -13.39 9.29 -18.81
CA ARG A 254 -13.89 10.53 -19.43
C ARG A 254 -12.76 11.48 -19.78
N GLU A 255 -11.69 11.48 -18.99
CA GLU A 255 -10.62 12.48 -19.10
C GLU A 255 -9.27 11.85 -19.43
N THR A 256 -8.44 12.56 -20.20
CA THR A 256 -7.06 12.12 -20.51
C THR A 256 -6.21 12.03 -19.24
N PHE A 257 -6.51 12.87 -18.24
CA PHE A 257 -5.89 12.81 -16.93
C PHE A 257 -6.09 11.45 -16.26
N GLU A 258 -7.28 10.86 -16.36
CA GLU A 258 -7.59 9.58 -15.72
C GLU A 258 -6.71 8.45 -16.28
N ILE A 259 -6.53 8.42 -17.59
CA ILE A 259 -5.70 7.43 -18.29
C ILE A 259 -4.23 7.55 -17.87
N VAL A 260 -3.68 8.77 -17.92
CA VAL A 260 -2.30 9.04 -17.50
C VAL A 260 -2.11 8.63 -16.04
N ALA A 261 -3.11 8.89 -15.22
CA ALA A 261 -3.01 8.61 -13.80
C ALA A 261 -3.03 7.12 -13.47
N ILE A 262 -3.86 6.35 -14.15
CA ILE A 262 -3.86 4.90 -14.05
C ILE A 262 -2.52 4.32 -14.49
N LEU A 263 -1.93 4.81 -15.60
CA LEU A 263 -0.64 4.33 -16.09
C LEU A 263 0.51 4.62 -15.10
N PHE A 264 0.49 5.78 -14.45
CA PHE A 264 1.54 6.15 -13.50
C PHE A 264 1.56 5.27 -12.23
N THR A 265 0.43 4.62 -11.89
CA THR A 265 0.34 3.74 -10.72
C THR A 265 1.25 2.50 -10.80
N VAL A 266 1.83 2.22 -11.97
CA VAL A 266 2.74 1.09 -12.21
C VAL A 266 4.10 1.28 -11.54
N ILE A 267 4.59 2.53 -11.48
CA ILE A 267 5.96 2.84 -11.08
C ILE A 267 6.25 2.38 -9.63
N PRO A 268 5.41 2.71 -8.62
CA PRO A 268 5.66 2.24 -7.25
C PRO A 268 5.45 0.73 -7.12
N THR A 269 4.55 0.11 -7.89
CA THR A 269 4.31 -1.33 -7.81
C THR A 269 5.53 -2.13 -8.25
N ILE A 270 6.20 -1.69 -9.32
CA ILE A 270 7.47 -2.28 -9.75
C ILE A 270 8.55 -2.06 -8.68
N ALA A 271 8.60 -0.88 -8.06
CA ALA A 271 9.55 -0.58 -7.00
C ALA A 271 9.32 -1.45 -5.74
N SER A 272 8.07 -1.63 -5.32
CA SER A 272 7.71 -2.48 -4.18
C SER A 272 8.04 -3.95 -4.40
N ALA A 273 7.95 -4.45 -5.63
CA ALA A 273 8.32 -5.84 -5.93
C ALA A 273 9.84 -6.08 -5.90
N LYS A 274 10.65 -5.02 -6.00
CA LYS A 274 12.11 -5.06 -5.95
C LYS A 274 12.67 -5.02 -4.51
N SER A 275 11.92 -4.47 -3.56
CA SER A 275 12.25 -4.42 -2.12
C SER A 275 11.97 -5.76 -1.43
#